data_AF-A0A254R4E8-F1
#
_entry.id   AF-A0A254R4E8-F1
#
_cell.length_a   1.000
_cell.length_b   1.000
_cell.length_c   1.000
_cell.angle_alpha   90.00
_cell.angle_beta   90.00
_cell.angle_gamma   90.00
#
_symmetry.space_group_name_H-M   'P 1'
#
loop_
_entity.id
_entity.type
_entity.pdbx_description
1 polymer ?
#
loop_
_entity_poly.entity_id
_entity_poly.type
_entity_poly.pdbx_seq_one_letter_code
_entity_poly.pdbx_strand_id
1 'polypeptide(L)' 'MKYGWRLIFIPLWALCIAGAAVTAFLALGWVGWEAFAVAAVMGAVAGIPAGLWNTHKVRRDDPAWS' A
#
# COMPACT_ATOMS: atom_id res chain seq x y z
N MET A 1 6.94 10.56 -16.77
CA MET A 1 6.72 9.13 -17.06
C MET A 1 5.35 8.97 -17.71
N LYS A 2 5.27 8.47 -18.94
CA LYS A 2 3.99 8.09 -19.58
C LYS A 2 3.41 6.87 -18.82
N TYR A 3 2.75 7.15 -17.68
CA TYR A 3 1.83 6.30 -16.90
C TYR A 3 2.37 5.10 -16.09
N GLY A 4 3.55 5.21 -15.49
CA GLY A 4 4.07 4.24 -14.51
C GLY A 4 3.55 4.42 -13.06
N TRP A 5 2.69 5.41 -12.79
CA TRP A 5 2.28 5.78 -11.42
C TRP A 5 1.70 4.62 -10.58
N ARG A 6 1.03 3.67 -11.23
CA ARG A 6 0.51 2.46 -10.58
C ARG A 6 1.65 1.63 -9.96
N LEU A 7 2.78 1.54 -10.65
CA LEU A 7 3.96 0.77 -10.21
C LEU A 7 4.69 1.43 -9.04
N ILE A 8 4.37 2.68 -8.70
CA ILE A 8 4.94 3.38 -7.56
C ILE A 8 3.92 3.42 -6.42
N PHE A 9 2.70 3.89 -6.68
CA PHE A 9 1.70 4.08 -5.64
C PHE A 9 1.20 2.79 -5.02
N ILE A 10 1.03 1.72 -5.80
CA ILE A 10 0.55 0.43 -5.29
C ILE A 10 1.56 -0.20 -4.32
N PRO A 11 2.84 -0.43 -4.68
CA PRO A 11 3.78 -1.02 -3.73
C PRO A 11 4.07 -0.07 -2.57
N LEU A 12 4.08 1.25 -2.77
CA LEU A 12 4.28 2.21 -1.68
C LEU A 12 3.16 2.08 -0.62
N TRP A 13 1.90 2.10 -1.05
CA TRP A 13 0.76 1.93 -0.14
C TRP A 13 0.77 0.56 0.55
N ALA A 14 1.03 -0.50 -0.21
CA ALA A 14 1.07 -1.85 0.33
C ALA A 14 2.16 -2.02 1.39
N LEU A 15 3.38 -1.51 1.12
CA LEU A 15 4.50 -1.58 2.06
C LEU A 15 4.30 -0.70 3.29
N CYS A 16 3.72 0.49 3.15
CA CYS A 16 3.42 1.35 4.30
C CYS A 16 2.39 0.70 5.24
N ILE A 17 1.30 0.14 4.70
CA ILE A 17 0.28 -0.52 5.51
C ILE A 17 0.82 -1.81 6.14
N ALA A 18 1.54 -2.63 5.35
CA ALA A 18 2.16 -3.84 5.88
C ALA A 18 3.16 -3.50 6.99
N GLY A 19 4.01 -2.49 6.78
CA GLY A 19 4.98 -2.03 7.78
C GLY A 19 4.29 -1.56 9.06
N ALA A 20 3.26 -0.72 8.95
CA ALA A 20 2.49 -0.27 10.11
C ALA A 20 1.83 -1.43 10.87
N ALA A 21 1.26 -2.40 10.15
CA ALA A 21 0.63 -3.58 10.73
C ALA A 21 1.65 -4.48 11.46
N VAL A 22 2.80 -4.76 10.83
CA VAL A 22 3.89 -5.52 11.48
C VAL A 22 4.36 -4.81 12.75
N THR A 23 4.60 -3.50 12.68
CA THR A 23 5.03 -2.71 13.85
C THR A 23 4.00 -2.78 14.97
N ALA A 24 2.71 -2.68 14.66
CA ALA A 24 1.65 -2.78 15.65
C ALA A 24 1.59 -4.17 16.29
N PHE A 25 1.65 -5.25 15.50
CA PHE A 25 1.63 -6.62 16.03
C PHE A 25 2.82 -6.91 16.93
N LEU A 26 4.02 -6.49 16.52
CA LEU A 26 5.22 -6.69 17.32
C LEU A 26 5.18 -5.86 18.61
N ALA A 27 4.66 -4.62 18.55
CA ALA A 27 4.47 -3.78 19.73
C ALA A 27 3.45 -4.36 20.73
N LEU A 28 2.46 -5.13 20.24
CA LEU A 28 1.50 -5.85 21.07
C LEU A 28 2.02 -7.20 21.59
N GLY A 29 3.30 -7.54 21.32
CA GLY A 29 3.92 -8.78 21.76
C GLY A 29 3.57 -10.01 20.93
N TRP A 30 2.89 -9.83 19.78
CA TRP A 30 2.60 -10.92 18.86
C TRP A 30 3.83 -11.20 17.98
N VAL A 31 4.75 -11.98 18.53
CA VAL A 31 6.03 -12.33 17.88
C VAL A 31 5.92 -13.74 17.31
N GLY A 32 5.36 -13.84 16.10
CA GLY A 32 5.19 -15.10 15.37
C GLY A 32 5.22 -14.86 13.87
N TRP A 33 5.47 -15.91 13.08
CA TRP A 33 5.46 -15.81 11.61
C TRP A 33 4.07 -15.44 11.09
N GLU A 34 3.00 -15.76 11.84
CA GLU A 34 1.62 -15.42 11.50
C GLU A 34 1.41 -13.90 11.48
N ALA A 35 2.06 -13.16 12.39
CA ALA A 35 1.95 -11.70 12.45
C ALA A 35 2.44 -11.05 11.14
N PHE A 36 3.55 -11.54 10.59
CA PHE A 36 4.08 -11.07 9.30
C PHE A 36 3.17 -11.46 8.14
N ALA A 37 2.64 -12.69 8.14
CA ALA A 37 1.70 -13.15 7.11
C ALA A 37 0.42 -12.31 7.09
N VAL A 38 -0.19 -12.09 8.26
CA VAL A 38 -1.41 -11.26 8.40
C VAL A 38 -1.13 -9.81 8.01
N ALA A 39 0.02 -9.25 8.40
CA ALA A 39 0.38 -7.89 8.02
C ALA A 39 0.60 -7.73 6.51
N ALA A 40 1.23 -8.72 5.87
CA ALA A 40 1.37 -8.74 4.42
C ALA A 40 0.01 -8.81 3.70
N VAL A 41 -0.91 -9.65 4.19
CA VAL A 41 -2.28 -9.71 3.69
C VAL A 41 -3.00 -8.38 3.88
N MET A 42 -2.89 -7.75 5.04
CA MET A 42 -3.45 -6.41 5.28
C MET A 42 -2.88 -5.36 4.32
N GLY A 43 -1.57 -5.37 4.11
CA GLY A 43 -0.90 -4.49 3.15
C GLY A 43 -1.40 -4.70 1.72
N ALA A 44 -1.62 -5.94 1.29
CA ALA A 44 -2.18 -6.24 -0.02
C ALA A 44 -3.65 -5.81 -0.13
N VAL A 45 -4.49 -6.22 0.83
CA VAL A 45 -5.94 -5.99 0.80
C VAL A 45 -6.30 -4.51 0.91
N ALA A 46 -5.60 -3.74 1.75
CA ALA A 46 -5.88 -2.31 1.90
C ALA A 46 -4.98 -1.43 1.03
N GLY A 47 -3.70 -1.80 0.85
CA GLY A 47 -2.73 -0.96 0.14
C GLY A 47 -2.89 -0.98 -1.37
N ILE A 48 -3.27 -2.12 -1.97
CA ILE A 48 -3.53 -2.20 -3.41
C ILE A 48 -4.70 -1.30 -3.84
N PRO A 49 -5.91 -1.38 -3.21
CA PRO A 49 -7.01 -0.49 -3.59
C PRO A 49 -6.69 0.98 -3.27
N ALA A 50 -6.01 1.29 -2.17
CA ALA A 50 -5.59 2.66 -1.86
C ALA A 50 -4.61 3.23 -2.91
N GLY A 51 -3.62 2.44 -3.34
CA GLY A 51 -2.68 2.82 -4.38
C GLY A 51 -3.32 3.00 -5.76
N LEU A 52 -4.29 2.15 -6.11
CA LEU A 52 -5.11 2.30 -7.31
C LEU A 52 -5.93 3.59 -7.26
N TRP A 53 -6.67 3.82 -6.18
CA TRP A 53 -7.47 5.03 -5.98
C TRP A 53 -6.62 6.29 -6.10
N ASN A 54 -5.45 6.32 -5.45
CA ASN A 54 -4.54 7.46 -5.52
C ASN A 54 -4.03 7.71 -6.95
N THR A 55 -3.73 6.63 -7.69
CA THR A 55 -3.33 6.74 -9.09
C THR A 55 -4.46 7.33 -9.95
N HIS A 56 -5.71 6.90 -9.73
CA HIS A 56 -6.87 7.46 -10.42
C HIS A 56 -7.09 8.93 -10.10
N LYS A 57 -6.94 9.31 -8.82
CA LYS A 57 -7.09 10.69 -8.38
C LYS A 57 -6.04 11.61 -9.01
N VAL A 58 -4.76 11.22 -8.93
CA VAL A 58 -3.67 11.98 -9.57
C VAL A 58 -3.89 12.10 -11.08
N ARG A 59 -4.33 11.03 -11.75
CA ARG A 59 -4.63 11.06 -13.18
C ARG A 59 -5.77 12.02 -13.54
N ARG A 60 -6.78 12.16 -12.66
CA ARG A 60 -7.92 13.06 -12.90
C ARG A 60 -7.54 14.53 -12.78
N ASP A 61 -6.63 14.84 -11.87
CA ASP A 61 -6.25 16.20 -11.54
C ASP A 61 -4.97 16.67 -12.31
N ASP A 62 -4.45 15.86 -13.24
CA ASP A 62 -3.26 16.18 -14.06
C ASP A 62 -3.66 17.00 -15.32
N PRO A 63 -3.30 18.29 -15.40
CA PRO A 63 -3.65 19.16 -16.53
C PRO A 63 -2.89 18.82 -17.83
N ALA A 64 -1.84 17.99 -17.76
CA ALA A 64 -1.12 17.51 -18.94
C ALA A 64 -1.72 16.21 -19.53
N TRP A 65 -2.84 15.75 -18.98
CA TRP A 65 -3.51 14.53 -19.40
C TRP A 65 -4.42 14.81 -20.61
N SER A 66 -3.85 14.69 -21.84
CA SER A 66 -4.60 14.62 -23.10
C SER A 66 -5.06 13.20 -23.42
#